data_AF-A0A8J2KHQ0-F1
#
_entry.id   AF-A0A8J2KHQ0-F1
#
_cell.length_a   1.000
_cell.length_b   1.000
_cell.length_c   1.000
_cell.angle_alpha   90.00
_cell.angle_beta   90.00
_cell.angle_gamma   90.00
#
_symmetry.space_group_name_H-M   'P 1'
#
loop_
_entity.id
_entity.type
_entity.pdbx_description
1 polymer ?
#
loop_
_entity_poly.entity_id
_entity_poly.type
_entity_poly.pdbx_seq_one_letter_code
_entity_poly.pdbx_strand_id
1 'polypeptide(L)'
;MRPSTMVSNSLPVFSLAREVSDALELAIAQISHPCLERSNDAVIQLKLIFRDRKITNFMIDHVDSLLSMTVTQIRRLQSILPSSAPEQKNQISQYCLNIIELLKAIFKPNNGSVTTKVTKITLCELIYLLITAMADCRAETFPRGPKIFSSINILIIRIIEYSEPTAVICGLLGMLNMALQVTKTDDLMNLVLKCESKLLKQFSAWERQGEIVSKQLDLETIIREFHSFIKRHTVRKCNGNDITSMKVMQSILFKLLTLVGTEVIYNTLDNISDIKDSKTAIFIKKVGALTVDVGK
;
A
#
# COMPACT_ATOMS: atom_id res chain seq x y z
N MET A 1 -15.56 -59.61 -24.23
CA MET A 1 -16.06 -58.46 -23.43
C MET A 1 -15.37 -58.45 -22.08
N ARG A 2 -14.40 -57.56 -21.87
CA ARG A 2 -13.95 -57.06 -20.56
C ARG A 2 -13.38 -55.65 -20.77
N PRO A 3 -13.63 -54.68 -19.86
CA PRO A 3 -13.51 -53.26 -20.15
C PRO A 3 -12.11 -52.72 -19.84
N SER A 4 -11.73 -51.72 -20.63
CA SER A 4 -10.50 -50.94 -20.55
C SER A 4 -10.38 -50.19 -19.22
N THR A 5 -9.26 -50.37 -18.54
CA THR A 5 -8.78 -49.48 -17.48
C THR A 5 -8.26 -48.19 -18.09
N MET A 6 -9.05 -47.12 -18.02
CA MET A 6 -8.54 -45.75 -18.15
C MET A 6 -7.85 -45.38 -16.84
N VAL A 7 -6.51 -45.42 -16.84
CA VAL A 7 -5.67 -44.85 -15.78
C VAL A 7 -5.63 -43.34 -15.97
N SER A 8 -5.84 -42.66 -14.86
CA SER A 8 -5.87 -41.21 -14.62
C SER A 8 -4.64 -40.46 -15.16
N ASN A 9 -4.88 -39.46 -16.02
CA ASN A 9 -3.87 -38.52 -16.53
C ASN A 9 -3.90 -37.15 -15.81
N SER A 10 -3.98 -37.11 -14.47
CA SER A 10 -4.05 -35.84 -13.70
C SER A 10 -2.83 -35.52 -12.82
N LEU A 11 -1.75 -36.29 -12.86
CA LEU A 11 -0.66 -36.20 -11.87
C LEU A 11 0.63 -35.39 -12.23
N PRO A 12 0.95 -34.96 -13.47
CA PRO A 12 2.19 -34.19 -13.74
C PRO A 12 2.11 -32.67 -13.49
N VAL A 13 0.92 -32.09 -13.54
CA VAL A 13 0.75 -30.62 -13.48
C VAL A 13 0.83 -30.12 -12.03
N PHE A 14 0.31 -30.90 -11.08
CA PHE A 14 0.34 -30.55 -9.66
C PHE A 14 1.75 -30.64 -9.04
N SER A 15 2.60 -31.56 -9.51
CA SER A 15 3.98 -31.67 -9.02
C SER A 15 4.83 -30.47 -9.46
N LEU A 16 4.71 -30.04 -10.71
CA LEU A 16 5.46 -28.90 -11.24
C LEU A 16 5.00 -27.57 -10.60
N ALA A 17 3.70 -27.39 -10.37
CA ALA A 17 3.17 -26.21 -9.69
C ALA A 17 3.69 -26.11 -8.24
N ARG A 18 3.81 -27.25 -7.56
CA ARG A 18 4.35 -27.32 -6.20
C ARG A 18 5.85 -27.05 -6.16
N GLU A 19 6.63 -27.63 -7.06
CA GLU A 19 8.07 -27.37 -7.17
C GLU A 19 8.35 -25.89 -7.49
N VAL A 20 7.53 -25.26 -8.34
CA VAL A 20 7.62 -23.82 -8.62
C VAL A 20 7.25 -23.00 -7.37
N SER A 21 6.22 -23.37 -6.63
CA SER A 21 5.85 -22.70 -5.38
C SER A 21 6.95 -22.80 -4.32
N ASP A 22 7.53 -23.98 -4.12
CA ASP A 22 8.60 -24.21 -3.14
C ASP A 22 9.87 -23.41 -3.52
N ALA A 23 10.21 -23.35 -4.81
CA ALA A 23 11.32 -22.54 -5.31
C ALA A 23 11.08 -21.03 -5.11
N LEU A 24 9.83 -20.58 -5.29
CA LEU A 24 9.43 -19.18 -5.05
C LEU A 24 9.50 -18.81 -3.57
N GLU A 25 9.01 -19.67 -2.68
CA GLU A 25 9.10 -19.48 -1.23
C GLU A 25 10.56 -19.41 -0.77
N LEU A 26 11.42 -20.29 -1.29
CA LEU A 26 12.85 -20.24 -1.03
C LEU A 26 13.49 -18.94 -1.51
N ALA A 27 13.15 -18.47 -2.72
CA ALA A 27 13.64 -17.19 -3.24
C ALA A 27 13.15 -15.99 -2.42
N ILE A 28 11.90 -16.03 -1.94
CA ILE A 28 11.33 -15.01 -1.05
C ILE A 28 12.05 -14.99 0.31
N ALA A 29 12.29 -16.16 0.89
CA ALA A 29 13.02 -16.29 2.15
C ALA A 29 14.48 -15.78 2.01
N GLN A 30 15.10 -15.93 0.84
CA GLN A 30 16.45 -15.43 0.59
C GLN A 30 16.55 -13.89 0.57
N ILE A 31 15.44 -13.15 0.42
CA ILE A 31 15.45 -11.68 0.49
C ILE A 31 15.81 -11.21 1.89
N SER A 32 15.30 -11.86 2.94
CA SER A 32 15.60 -11.49 4.33
C SER A 32 16.97 -11.98 4.80
N HIS A 33 17.73 -12.65 3.93
CA HIS A 33 19.03 -13.22 4.26
C HIS A 33 20.06 -12.13 4.68
N PRO A 34 20.92 -12.41 5.68
CA PRO A 34 21.95 -11.49 6.17
C PRO A 34 22.98 -11.00 5.14
N CYS A 35 23.33 -11.86 4.19
CA CYS A 35 24.28 -11.56 3.13
C CYS A 35 23.61 -10.77 2.01
N LEU A 36 24.09 -9.53 1.78
CA LEU A 36 23.56 -8.62 0.77
C LEU A 36 23.67 -9.18 -0.65
N GLU A 37 24.73 -9.92 -0.97
CA GLU A 37 24.92 -10.49 -2.31
C GLU A 37 23.86 -11.54 -2.63
N ARG A 38 23.66 -12.52 -1.73
CA ARG A 38 22.63 -13.56 -1.90
C ARG A 38 21.22 -12.97 -1.95
N SER A 39 20.97 -11.97 -1.12
CA SER A 39 19.69 -11.26 -1.14
C SER A 39 19.49 -10.46 -2.44
N ASN A 40 20.55 -9.84 -2.96
CA ASN A 40 20.52 -9.11 -4.23
C ASN A 40 20.26 -10.04 -5.42
N ASP A 41 20.88 -11.22 -5.44
CA ASP A 41 20.67 -12.21 -6.49
C ASP A 41 19.22 -12.72 -6.48
N ALA A 42 18.66 -13.00 -5.29
CA ALA A 42 17.26 -13.38 -5.14
C ALA A 42 16.31 -12.27 -5.65
N VAL A 43 16.58 -11.00 -5.33
CA VAL A 43 15.80 -9.85 -5.82
C VAL A 43 15.88 -9.72 -7.35
N ILE A 44 17.05 -9.95 -7.94
CA ILE A 44 17.22 -9.91 -9.41
C ILE A 44 16.45 -11.05 -10.08
N GLN A 45 16.53 -12.27 -9.53
CA GLN A 45 15.80 -13.43 -10.05
C GLN A 45 14.29 -13.21 -9.97
N LEU A 46 13.78 -12.77 -8.82
CA LEU A 46 12.34 -12.46 -8.67
C LEU A 46 11.90 -11.35 -9.63
N LYS A 47 12.72 -10.33 -9.85
CA LYS A 47 12.43 -9.27 -10.83
C LYS A 47 12.28 -9.82 -12.26
N LEU A 48 13.06 -10.83 -12.63
CA LEU A 48 12.93 -11.51 -13.92
C LEU A 48 11.64 -12.34 -13.98
N ILE A 49 11.26 -13.01 -12.88
CA ILE A 49 10.01 -13.77 -12.78
C ILE A 49 8.79 -12.86 -12.98
N PHE A 50 8.78 -11.66 -12.40
CA PHE A 50 7.71 -10.67 -12.61
C PHE A 50 7.66 -10.07 -14.04
N ARG A 51 8.59 -10.43 -14.95
CA ARG A 51 8.47 -10.12 -16.38
C ARG A 51 7.66 -11.16 -17.13
N ASP A 52 7.58 -12.40 -16.64
CA ASP A 52 6.83 -13.47 -17.28
C ASP A 52 5.40 -13.55 -16.72
N ARG A 53 4.41 -13.22 -17.58
CA ARG A 53 2.99 -13.18 -17.20
C ARG A 53 2.45 -14.53 -16.71
N LYS A 54 3.02 -15.66 -17.15
CA LYS A 54 2.50 -16.99 -16.79
C LYS A 54 2.83 -17.37 -15.34
N ILE A 55 4.00 -16.95 -14.85
CA ILE A 55 4.47 -17.24 -13.49
C ILE A 55 3.91 -16.22 -12.49
N THR A 56 3.60 -15.00 -12.94
CA THR A 56 2.94 -13.96 -12.14
C THR A 56 1.63 -14.45 -11.50
N ASN A 57 0.89 -15.36 -12.13
CA ASN A 57 -0.34 -15.91 -11.53
C ASN A 57 -0.07 -16.82 -10.32
N PHE A 58 1.06 -17.55 -10.29
CA PHE A 58 1.47 -18.33 -9.12
C PHE A 58 2.01 -17.46 -7.99
N MET A 59 2.46 -16.24 -8.31
CA MET A 59 2.94 -15.26 -7.33
C MET A 59 1.81 -14.54 -6.56
N ILE A 60 0.56 -14.69 -6.99
CA ILE A 60 -0.60 -14.04 -6.38
C ILE A 60 -0.71 -14.39 -4.89
N ASP A 61 -0.46 -15.65 -4.52
CA ASP A 61 -0.60 -16.11 -3.14
C ASP A 61 0.65 -15.83 -2.29
N HIS A 62 1.77 -15.48 -2.93
CA HIS A 62 3.06 -15.24 -2.30
C HIS A 62 3.46 -13.75 -2.19
N VAL A 63 2.67 -12.86 -2.81
CA VAL A 63 3.00 -11.42 -2.89
C VAL A 63 3.09 -10.76 -1.51
N ASP A 64 2.22 -11.14 -0.57
CA ASP A 64 2.25 -10.58 0.78
C ASP A 64 3.49 -11.01 1.55
N SER A 65 3.86 -12.29 1.46
CA SER A 65 5.09 -12.81 2.06
C SER A 65 6.33 -12.11 1.46
N LEU A 66 6.35 -11.94 0.14
CA LEU A 66 7.40 -11.22 -0.57
C LEU A 66 7.54 -9.77 -0.08
N LEU A 67 6.43 -9.04 0.03
CA LEU A 67 6.43 -7.65 0.48
C LEU A 67 6.83 -7.54 1.95
N SER A 68 6.37 -8.45 2.82
CA SER A 68 6.76 -8.51 4.23
C SER A 68 8.25 -8.80 4.43
N MET A 69 8.82 -9.74 3.65
CA MET A 69 10.27 -10.01 3.66
C MET A 69 11.09 -8.83 3.15
N THR A 70 10.57 -8.13 2.13
CA THR A 70 11.19 -6.90 1.61
C THR A 70 11.17 -5.78 2.66
N VAL A 71 10.04 -5.59 3.35
CA VAL A 71 9.90 -4.63 4.47
C VAL A 71 10.89 -4.95 5.59
N THR A 72 10.98 -6.22 5.99
CA THR A 72 11.92 -6.69 7.02
C THR A 72 13.36 -6.38 6.63
N GLN A 73 13.70 -6.62 5.36
CA GLN A 73 15.04 -6.35 4.88
C GLN A 73 15.35 -4.84 4.80
N ILE A 74 14.43 -4.00 4.31
CA ILE A 74 14.63 -2.55 4.29
C ILE A 74 14.84 -2.01 5.72
N ARG A 75 14.08 -2.49 6.72
CA ARG A 75 14.28 -2.11 8.14
C ARG A 75 15.67 -2.50 8.64
N ARG A 76 16.15 -3.69 8.28
CA ARG A 76 17.50 -4.15 8.61
C ARG A 76 18.58 -3.31 7.94
N LEU A 77 18.40 -2.94 6.67
CA LEU A 77 19.33 -2.04 5.99
C LEU A 77 19.39 -0.71 6.72
N GLN A 78 18.24 -0.14 7.10
CA GLN A 78 18.17 1.11 7.86
C GLN A 78 18.85 1.02 9.23
N SER A 79 18.84 -0.13 9.91
CA SER A 79 19.51 -0.31 11.20
C SER A 79 21.02 -0.50 11.09
N ILE A 80 21.51 -1.11 10.00
CA ILE A 80 22.95 -1.34 9.76
C ILE A 80 23.61 -0.11 9.10
N LEU A 81 22.82 0.71 8.41
CA LEU A 81 23.26 1.89 7.66
C LEU A 81 24.18 2.85 8.45
N PRO A 82 23.87 3.20 9.73
CA PRO A 82 24.67 4.15 10.50
C PRO A 82 26.10 3.66 10.78
N SER A 83 26.32 2.34 10.80
CA SER A 83 27.59 1.71 11.16
C SER A 83 28.37 1.16 9.95
N SER A 84 27.88 1.40 8.73
CA SER A 84 28.44 0.81 7.51
C SER A 84 29.60 1.62 6.89
N ALA A 85 30.59 0.91 6.35
CA ALA A 85 31.71 1.48 5.60
C ALA A 85 31.26 2.09 4.25
N PRO A 86 31.99 3.05 3.66
CA PRO A 86 31.59 3.71 2.40
C PRO A 86 31.39 2.75 1.21
N GLU A 87 32.16 1.67 1.13
CA GLU A 87 31.99 0.63 0.10
C GLU A 87 30.70 -0.16 0.29
N GLN A 88 30.36 -0.51 1.53
CA GLN A 88 29.09 -1.15 1.87
C GLN A 88 27.90 -0.23 1.60
N LYS A 89 28.04 1.09 1.80
CA LYS A 89 27.00 2.07 1.43
C LYS A 89 26.70 2.05 -0.06
N ASN A 90 27.70 1.88 -0.93
CA ASN A 90 27.48 1.74 -2.37
C ASN A 90 26.71 0.45 -2.72
N GLN A 91 27.06 -0.68 -2.09
CA GLN A 91 26.35 -1.94 -2.29
C GLN A 91 24.91 -1.87 -1.77
N ILE A 92 24.69 -1.27 -0.60
CA ILE A 92 23.36 -1.03 -0.03
C ILE A 92 22.53 -0.13 -0.94
N SER A 93 23.08 0.98 -1.46
CA SER A 93 22.38 1.86 -2.40
C SER A 93 21.97 1.13 -3.69
N GLN A 94 22.83 0.25 -4.22
CA GLN A 94 22.49 -0.58 -5.40
C GLN A 94 21.37 -1.57 -5.10
N TYR A 95 21.45 -2.23 -3.96
CA TYR A 95 20.45 -3.18 -3.52
C TYR A 95 19.08 -2.51 -3.26
N CYS A 96 19.05 -1.34 -2.60
CA CYS A 96 17.84 -0.53 -2.43
C CYS A 96 17.19 -0.19 -3.77
N LEU A 97 17.97 0.21 -4.77
CA LEU A 97 17.45 0.46 -6.12
C LEU A 97 16.89 -0.83 -6.74
N ASN A 98 17.55 -1.98 -6.56
CA ASN A 98 17.06 -3.25 -7.09
C ASN A 98 15.74 -3.69 -6.44
N ILE A 99 15.59 -3.49 -5.13
CA ILE A 99 14.31 -3.70 -4.43
C ILE A 99 13.24 -2.75 -5.01
N ILE A 100 13.53 -1.45 -5.12
CA ILE A 100 12.55 -0.48 -5.63
C ILE A 100 12.12 -0.86 -7.06
N GLU A 101 13.05 -1.32 -7.90
CA GLU A 101 12.75 -1.79 -9.24
C GLU A 101 11.95 -3.11 -9.25
N LEU A 102 12.18 -4.02 -8.30
CA LEU A 102 11.34 -5.21 -8.08
C LEU A 102 9.91 -4.79 -7.69
N LEU A 103 9.76 -3.92 -6.68
CA LEU A 103 8.46 -3.42 -6.25
C LEU A 103 7.73 -2.70 -7.38
N LYS A 104 8.44 -1.86 -8.16
CA LYS A 104 7.91 -1.24 -9.38
C LYS A 104 7.52 -2.26 -10.45
N ALA A 105 8.11 -3.46 -10.47
CA ALA A 105 7.73 -4.53 -11.37
C ALA A 105 6.45 -5.24 -10.92
N ILE A 106 6.23 -5.33 -9.60
CA ILE A 106 4.99 -5.84 -9.00
C ILE A 106 3.83 -4.87 -9.26
N PHE A 107 4.00 -3.59 -8.89
CA PHE A 107 3.00 -2.54 -9.06
C PHE A 107 3.00 -1.96 -10.49
N LYS A 108 2.47 -2.74 -11.43
CA LYS A 108 2.28 -2.36 -12.84
C LYS A 108 0.81 -2.48 -13.24
N PRO A 109 0.34 -1.70 -14.24
CA PRO A 109 -1.05 -1.74 -14.70
C PRO A 109 -1.52 -3.13 -15.16
N ASN A 110 -0.59 -3.98 -15.63
CA ASN A 110 -0.91 -5.31 -16.15
C ASN A 110 -0.95 -6.42 -15.09
N ASN A 111 -0.65 -6.11 -13.82
CA ASN A 111 -0.55 -7.09 -12.71
C ASN A 111 -1.67 -6.92 -11.67
N GLY A 112 -2.84 -6.42 -12.08
CA GLY A 112 -3.96 -6.13 -11.18
C GLY A 112 -4.45 -7.31 -10.34
N SER A 113 -4.27 -8.55 -10.80
CA SER A 113 -4.61 -9.76 -10.02
C SER A 113 -3.69 -10.00 -8.82
N VAL A 114 -2.44 -9.53 -8.90
CA VAL A 114 -1.43 -9.67 -7.84
C VAL A 114 -1.53 -8.49 -6.87
N THR A 115 -1.64 -7.27 -7.39
CA THR A 115 -1.62 -6.05 -6.56
C THR A 115 -2.88 -5.85 -5.74
N THR A 116 -4.00 -6.44 -6.16
CA THR A 116 -5.27 -6.41 -5.40
C THR A 116 -5.33 -7.41 -4.25
N LYS A 117 -4.50 -8.46 -4.27
CA LYS A 117 -4.39 -9.43 -3.17
C LYS A 117 -3.51 -8.96 -2.01
N VAL A 118 -2.79 -7.86 -2.18
CA VAL A 118 -1.90 -7.37 -1.13
C VAL A 118 -2.72 -6.90 0.07
N THR A 119 -2.42 -7.40 1.26
CA THR A 119 -3.15 -7.00 2.47
C THR A 119 -2.93 -5.52 2.81
N LYS A 120 -3.99 -4.90 3.36
CA LYS A 120 -3.96 -3.53 3.90
C LYS A 120 -2.76 -3.32 4.82
N ILE A 121 -2.51 -4.23 5.76
CA ILE A 121 -1.42 -4.11 6.75
C ILE A 121 -0.06 -4.00 6.05
N THR A 122 0.22 -4.91 5.12
CA THR A 122 1.49 -4.94 4.38
C THR A 122 1.68 -3.70 3.51
N LEU A 123 0.63 -3.21 2.85
CA LEU A 123 0.67 -1.95 2.09
C LEU A 123 0.97 -0.75 2.98
N CYS A 124 0.31 -0.64 4.14
CA CYS A 124 0.55 0.43 5.10
C CYS A 124 2.01 0.44 5.56
N GLU A 125 2.51 -0.73 5.97
CA GLU A 125 3.88 -0.88 6.43
C GLU A 125 4.90 -0.50 5.36
N LEU A 126 4.66 -0.93 4.12
CA LEU A 126 5.54 -0.61 2.99
C LEU A 126 5.56 0.89 2.71
N ILE A 127 4.40 1.53 2.56
CA ILE A 127 4.32 2.98 2.27
C ILE A 127 4.94 3.77 3.43
N TYR A 128 4.64 3.42 4.67
CA TYR A 128 5.20 4.08 5.85
C TYR A 128 6.73 3.96 5.89
N LEU A 129 7.27 2.78 5.61
CA LEU A 129 8.71 2.54 5.58
C LEU A 129 9.40 3.36 4.49
N LEU A 130 8.79 3.43 3.29
CA LEU A 130 9.28 4.23 2.17
C LEU A 130 9.25 5.72 2.49
N ILE A 131 8.18 6.23 3.09
CA ILE A 131 8.06 7.63 3.51
C ILE A 131 9.08 7.95 4.61
N THR A 132 9.24 7.08 5.60
CA THR A 132 10.21 7.27 6.68
C THR A 132 11.64 7.25 6.14
N ALA A 133 11.93 6.39 5.16
CA ALA A 133 13.20 6.38 4.45
C ALA A 133 13.45 7.71 3.71
N MET A 134 12.39 8.33 3.18
CA MET A 134 12.51 9.65 2.53
C MET A 134 12.60 10.82 3.53
N ALA A 135 12.03 10.67 4.73
CA ALA A 135 12.08 11.69 5.78
C ALA A 135 13.42 11.73 6.51
N ASP A 136 14.21 10.65 6.46
CA ASP A 136 15.55 10.61 7.04
C ASP A 136 16.52 11.40 6.14
N CYS A 137 16.76 12.66 6.46
CA CYS A 137 17.65 13.59 5.74
C CYS A 137 19.08 13.04 5.53
N ARG A 138 19.52 12.07 6.32
CA ARG A 138 20.80 11.39 6.11
C ARG A 138 20.82 10.65 4.77
N ALA A 139 19.67 10.20 4.27
CA ALA A 139 19.50 9.52 2.98
C ALA A 139 19.95 10.38 1.77
N GLU A 140 20.01 11.71 1.90
CA GLU A 140 20.53 12.62 0.85
C GLU A 140 22.06 12.60 0.73
N THR A 141 22.76 12.24 1.80
CA THR A 141 24.24 12.15 1.80
C THR A 141 24.77 10.85 1.17
N PHE A 142 23.87 9.98 0.68
CA PHE A 142 24.25 8.69 0.13
C PHE A 142 24.66 8.77 -1.35
N PRO A 143 25.59 7.88 -1.77
CA PRO A 143 25.82 7.63 -3.18
C PRO A 143 24.51 7.21 -3.86
N ARG A 144 24.12 7.93 -4.92
CA ARG A 144 22.84 7.77 -5.65
C ARG A 144 21.57 8.11 -4.85
N GLY A 145 21.69 8.82 -3.72
CA GLY A 145 20.57 9.30 -2.91
C GLY A 145 19.42 9.91 -3.75
N PRO A 146 19.67 10.94 -4.58
CA PRO A 146 18.63 11.55 -5.42
C PRO A 146 17.86 10.57 -6.31
N LYS A 147 18.56 9.56 -6.85
CA LYS A 147 17.94 8.51 -7.68
C LYS A 147 17.07 7.58 -6.85
N ILE A 148 17.47 7.27 -5.62
CA ILE A 148 16.68 6.48 -4.66
C ILE A 148 15.39 7.24 -4.32
N PHE A 149 15.47 8.51 -3.89
CA PHE A 149 14.29 9.32 -3.57
C PHE A 149 13.33 9.44 -4.76
N SER A 150 13.84 9.76 -5.94
CA SER A 150 13.01 9.82 -7.16
C SER A 150 12.33 8.48 -7.45
N SER A 151 13.06 7.36 -7.27
CA SER A 151 12.52 6.02 -7.50
C SER A 151 11.47 5.61 -6.46
N ILE A 152 11.66 5.99 -5.19
CA ILE A 152 10.69 5.77 -4.11
C ILE A 152 9.41 6.58 -4.38
N ASN A 153 9.53 7.85 -4.77
CA ASN A 153 8.36 8.68 -5.11
C ASN A 153 7.53 8.06 -6.24
N ILE A 154 8.17 7.59 -7.30
CA ILE A 154 7.49 6.88 -8.40
C ILE A 154 6.82 5.59 -7.89
N LEU A 155 7.50 4.85 -7.01
CA LEU A 155 6.94 3.63 -6.43
C LEU A 155 5.68 3.91 -5.59
N ILE A 156 5.71 4.91 -4.70
CA ILE A 156 4.55 5.31 -3.88
C ILE A 156 3.36 5.68 -4.79
N ILE A 157 3.62 6.45 -5.85
CA ILE A 157 2.59 6.79 -6.85
C ILE A 157 1.97 5.51 -7.45
N ARG A 158 2.80 4.55 -7.86
CA ARG A 158 2.32 3.27 -8.44
C ARG A 158 1.55 2.42 -7.43
N ILE A 159 1.97 2.40 -6.17
CA ILE A 159 1.24 1.69 -5.11
C ILE A 159 -0.16 2.29 -4.96
N ILE A 160 -0.28 3.62 -4.93
CA ILE A 160 -1.58 4.31 -4.84
C ILE A 160 -2.45 4.06 -6.09
N GLU A 161 -1.84 3.97 -7.26
CA GLU A 161 -2.57 3.81 -8.53
C GLU A 161 -3.07 2.39 -8.81
N TYR A 162 -2.33 1.36 -8.37
CA TYR A 162 -2.55 -0.03 -8.80
C TYR A 162 -2.92 -1.00 -7.68
N SER A 163 -2.97 -0.57 -6.43
CA SER A 163 -3.42 -1.43 -5.32
C SER A 163 -4.94 -1.38 -5.14
N GLU A 164 -5.47 -2.27 -4.31
CA GLU A 164 -6.91 -2.31 -4.01
C GLU A 164 -7.37 -0.97 -3.37
N PRO A 165 -8.41 -0.31 -3.90
CA PRO A 165 -8.82 1.03 -3.47
C PRO A 165 -9.11 1.18 -1.97
N THR A 166 -9.80 0.22 -1.36
CA THR A 166 -10.13 0.21 0.07
C THR A 166 -8.87 0.15 0.92
N ALA A 167 -7.94 -0.74 0.59
CA ALA A 167 -6.69 -0.93 1.28
C ALA A 167 -5.81 0.33 1.20
N VAL A 168 -5.75 0.99 0.04
CA VAL A 168 -5.02 2.25 -0.13
C VAL A 168 -5.64 3.36 0.70
N ILE A 169 -6.96 3.58 0.61
CA ILE A 169 -7.65 4.62 1.38
C ILE A 169 -7.42 4.38 2.86
N CYS A 170 -7.79 3.21 3.37
CA CYS A 170 -7.67 2.92 4.80
C CYS A 170 -6.22 2.96 5.28
N GLY A 171 -5.27 2.58 4.43
CA GLY A 171 -3.87 2.60 4.77
C GLY A 171 -3.29 4.00 4.90
N LEU A 172 -3.61 4.89 3.95
CA LEU A 172 -3.20 6.29 4.02
C LEU A 172 -3.83 6.98 5.23
N LEU A 173 -5.13 6.73 5.50
CA LEU A 173 -5.80 7.21 6.72
C LEU A 173 -5.09 6.76 8.01
N GLY A 174 -4.71 5.48 8.06
CA GLY A 174 -3.95 4.91 9.17
C GLY A 174 -2.60 5.59 9.35
N MET A 175 -1.88 5.86 8.26
CA MET A 175 -0.59 6.57 8.30
C MET A 175 -0.74 8.01 8.77
N LEU A 176 -1.77 8.73 8.33
CA LEU A 176 -2.03 10.09 8.80
C LEU A 176 -2.20 10.14 10.32
N ASN A 177 -2.99 9.20 10.86
CA ASN A 177 -3.17 9.06 12.29
C ASN A 177 -1.87 8.68 13.01
N MET A 178 -1.06 7.77 12.45
CA MET A 178 0.24 7.41 13.01
C MET A 178 1.23 8.58 12.99
N ALA A 179 1.28 9.34 11.89
CA ALA A 179 2.13 10.52 11.77
C ALA A 179 1.77 11.52 12.86
N LEU A 180 0.48 11.81 13.08
CA LEU A 180 0.03 12.72 14.14
C LEU A 180 0.37 12.24 15.56
N GLN A 181 0.56 10.93 15.76
CA GLN A 181 0.95 10.37 17.06
C GLN A 181 2.45 10.34 17.28
N VAL A 182 3.23 10.08 16.23
CA VAL A 182 4.67 9.81 16.31
C VAL A 182 5.52 11.03 15.99
N THR A 183 5.02 11.96 15.16
CA THR A 183 5.85 13.04 14.62
C THR A 183 6.18 14.12 15.65
N LYS A 184 7.48 14.35 15.84
CA LYS A 184 8.07 15.61 16.30
C LYS A 184 8.65 16.46 15.15
N THR A 185 8.66 15.93 13.93
CA THR A 185 9.30 16.53 12.75
C THR A 185 8.29 16.81 11.64
N ASP A 186 8.34 18.02 11.08
CA ASP A 186 7.40 18.47 10.04
C ASP A 186 7.62 17.75 8.69
N ASP A 187 8.80 17.20 8.43
CA ASP A 187 9.13 16.55 7.15
C ASP A 187 8.33 15.27 6.90
N LEU A 188 8.18 14.42 7.92
CA LEU A 188 7.37 13.20 7.81
C LEU A 188 5.90 13.55 7.58
N MET A 189 5.38 14.55 8.29
CA MET A 189 4.02 15.04 8.12
C MET A 189 3.80 15.58 6.70
N ASN A 190 4.73 16.37 6.18
CA ASN A 190 4.67 16.93 4.83
C ASN A 190 4.64 15.84 3.75
N LEU A 191 5.43 14.76 3.91
CA LEU A 191 5.42 13.64 2.97
C LEU A 191 4.13 12.84 3.04
N VAL A 192 3.56 12.63 4.23
CA VAL A 192 2.25 11.98 4.38
C VAL A 192 1.16 12.80 3.71
N LEU A 193 1.11 14.12 3.93
CA LEU A 193 0.16 15.03 3.27
C LEU A 193 0.31 15.04 1.74
N LYS A 194 1.52 14.86 1.21
CA LYS A 194 1.75 14.68 -0.24
C LYS A 194 1.16 13.37 -0.76
N CYS A 195 1.26 12.28 0.00
CA CYS A 195 0.65 11.00 -0.36
C CYS A 195 -0.88 11.11 -0.38
N GLU A 196 -1.47 11.76 0.62
CA GLU A 196 -2.91 12.05 0.66
C GLU A 196 -3.35 12.93 -0.52
N SER A 197 -2.56 13.94 -0.86
CA SER A 197 -2.82 14.78 -2.03
C SER A 197 -2.78 13.98 -3.34
N LYS A 198 -1.93 12.95 -3.43
CA LYS A 198 -1.90 12.05 -4.57
C LYS A 198 -3.12 11.13 -4.59
N LEU A 199 -3.57 10.63 -3.43
CA LEU A 199 -4.83 9.89 -3.31
C LEU A 199 -6.02 10.72 -3.79
N LEU A 200 -6.13 11.99 -3.38
CA LEU A 200 -7.19 12.89 -3.83
C LEU A 200 -7.23 13.06 -5.37
N LYS A 201 -6.06 13.10 -6.02
CA LYS A 201 -5.97 13.09 -7.49
C LYS A 201 -6.40 11.75 -8.10
N GLN A 202 -6.13 10.64 -7.40
CA GLN A 202 -6.53 9.30 -7.83
C GLN A 202 -8.04 9.10 -7.78
N PHE A 203 -8.74 9.72 -6.83
CA PHE A 203 -10.22 9.74 -6.83
C PHE A 203 -10.78 10.25 -8.15
N SER A 204 -10.19 11.28 -8.77
CA SER A 204 -10.64 11.75 -10.09
C SER A 204 -10.34 10.80 -11.25
N ALA A 205 -9.37 9.89 -11.11
CA ALA A 205 -9.20 8.80 -12.05
C ALA A 205 -10.27 7.71 -11.82
N TRP A 206 -10.58 7.38 -10.56
CA TRP A 206 -11.64 6.44 -10.21
C TRP A 206 -13.03 6.93 -10.59
N GLU A 207 -13.31 8.23 -10.45
CA GLU A 207 -14.57 8.88 -10.91
C GLU A 207 -14.82 8.59 -12.40
N ARG A 208 -13.77 8.61 -13.24
CA ARG A 208 -13.88 8.27 -14.67
C ARG A 208 -14.11 6.79 -14.95
N GLN A 209 -13.70 5.92 -14.04
CA GLN A 209 -13.90 4.47 -14.12
C GLN A 209 -15.29 4.06 -13.60
N GLY A 210 -16.01 4.98 -12.95
CA GLY A 210 -17.42 4.85 -12.60
C GLY A 210 -17.73 3.67 -11.68
N GLU A 211 -18.78 2.94 -12.03
CA GLU A 211 -19.41 1.90 -11.19
C GLU A 211 -18.49 0.69 -10.88
N ILE A 212 -17.42 0.49 -11.64
CA ILE A 212 -16.48 -0.62 -11.43
C ILE A 212 -15.73 -0.43 -10.11
N VAL A 213 -15.26 0.79 -9.84
CA VAL A 213 -14.51 1.09 -8.62
C VAL A 213 -15.44 1.16 -7.42
N SER A 214 -16.65 1.72 -7.58
CA SER A 214 -17.60 1.81 -6.46
C SER A 214 -18.00 0.44 -5.91
N LYS A 215 -18.10 -0.58 -6.76
CA LYS A 215 -18.38 -1.98 -6.35
C LYS A 215 -17.21 -2.68 -5.67
N GLN A 216 -15.98 -2.21 -5.86
CA GLN A 216 -14.79 -2.78 -5.24
C GLN A 216 -14.52 -2.21 -3.84
N LEU A 217 -15.16 -1.08 -3.50
CA LEU A 217 -14.95 -0.40 -2.23
C LEU A 217 -15.71 -1.10 -1.09
N ASP A 218 -14.99 -1.51 -0.06
CA ASP A 218 -15.58 -1.88 1.22
C ASP A 218 -15.83 -0.60 2.06
N LEU A 219 -17.02 -0.04 1.86
CA LEU A 219 -17.46 1.18 2.54
C LEU A 219 -17.53 1.03 4.05
N GLU A 220 -17.86 -0.17 4.54
CA GLU A 220 -18.00 -0.41 5.97
C GLU A 220 -16.64 -0.28 6.67
N THR A 221 -15.61 -0.90 6.09
CA THR A 221 -14.23 -0.78 6.57
C THR A 221 -13.71 0.65 6.50
N ILE A 222 -13.97 1.36 5.39
CA ILE A 222 -13.54 2.77 5.24
C ILE A 222 -14.21 3.67 6.28
N ILE A 223 -15.53 3.55 6.45
CA ILE A 223 -16.30 4.35 7.42
C ILE A 223 -15.83 4.09 8.86
N ARG A 224 -15.53 2.82 9.21
CA ARG A 224 -14.97 2.48 10.53
C ARG A 224 -13.62 3.15 10.76
N GLU A 225 -12.75 3.20 9.75
CA GLU A 225 -11.44 3.87 9.86
C GLU A 225 -11.62 5.39 10.07
N PHE A 226 -12.53 6.02 9.33
CA PHE A 226 -12.91 7.43 9.55
C PHE A 226 -13.47 7.66 10.96
N HIS A 227 -14.33 6.77 11.44
CA HIS A 227 -14.87 6.86 12.79
C HIS A 227 -13.77 6.77 13.84
N SER A 228 -12.85 5.82 13.67
CA SER A 228 -11.72 5.67 14.57
C SER A 228 -10.81 6.89 14.56
N PHE A 229 -10.60 7.53 13.40
CA PHE A 229 -9.84 8.77 13.30
C PHE A 229 -10.52 9.91 14.09
N ILE A 230 -11.78 10.20 13.78
CA ILE A 230 -12.53 11.31 14.40
C ILE A 230 -12.62 11.13 15.93
N LYS A 231 -12.86 9.90 16.40
CA LYS A 231 -12.93 9.61 17.84
C LYS A 231 -11.59 9.91 18.54
N ARG A 232 -10.44 9.63 17.92
CA ARG A 232 -9.12 9.91 18.50
C ARG A 232 -8.79 11.40 18.50
N HIS A 233 -9.13 12.14 17.44
CA HIS A 233 -8.78 13.56 17.32
C HIS A 233 -9.77 14.51 18.00
N THR A 234 -11.03 14.11 18.23
CA THR A 234 -11.99 14.93 18.99
C THR A 234 -11.70 14.96 20.51
N VAL A 235 -10.92 14.01 21.02
CA VAL A 235 -10.55 13.90 22.44
C VAL A 235 -9.28 14.70 22.77
N ARG A 236 -8.45 15.02 21.76
CA ARG A 236 -7.22 15.81 21.93
C ARG A 236 -7.48 17.28 21.57
N LYS A 237 -6.82 18.22 22.28
CA LYS A 237 -6.81 19.64 21.85
C LYS A 237 -6.07 19.73 20.52
N CYS A 238 -6.77 20.07 19.44
CA CYS A 238 -6.21 20.14 18.11
C CYS A 238 -5.10 21.20 18.01
N ASN A 239 -3.93 20.81 17.50
CA ASN A 239 -2.88 21.73 17.05
C ASN A 239 -3.04 22.08 15.55
N GLY A 240 -2.10 22.85 14.98
CA GLY A 240 -2.14 23.22 13.56
C GLY A 240 -2.11 22.02 12.59
N ASN A 241 -1.36 20.96 12.92
CA ASN A 241 -1.26 19.75 12.11
C ASN A 241 -2.54 18.91 12.19
N ASP A 242 -3.21 18.88 13.34
CA ASP A 242 -4.53 18.26 13.50
C ASP A 242 -5.58 18.94 12.61
N ILE A 243 -5.56 20.27 12.52
CA ILE A 243 -6.50 21.02 11.67
C ILE A 243 -6.28 20.68 10.19
N THR A 244 -5.03 20.67 9.73
CA THR A 244 -4.69 20.32 8.33
C THR A 244 -5.08 18.88 8.02
N SER A 245 -4.82 17.96 8.94
CA SER A 245 -5.20 16.55 8.80
C SER A 245 -6.71 16.38 8.73
N MET A 246 -7.46 17.06 9.61
CA MET A 246 -8.91 17.08 9.56
C MET A 246 -9.40 17.59 8.20
N LYS A 247 -8.83 18.68 7.64
CA LYS A 247 -9.17 19.18 6.29
C LYS A 247 -8.94 18.15 5.18
N VAL A 248 -7.83 17.41 5.25
CA VAL A 248 -7.54 16.31 4.31
C VAL A 248 -8.58 15.20 4.44
N MET A 249 -8.92 14.79 5.67
CA MET A 249 -9.98 13.80 5.91
C MET A 249 -11.32 14.23 5.31
N GLN A 250 -11.73 15.49 5.48
CA GLN A 250 -12.98 15.96 4.89
C GLN A 250 -12.92 15.92 3.37
N SER A 251 -11.78 16.27 2.77
CA SER A 251 -11.60 16.21 1.31
C SER A 251 -11.69 14.77 0.77
N ILE A 252 -11.07 13.79 1.45
CA ILE A 252 -11.14 12.38 1.05
C ILE A 252 -12.58 11.88 1.17
N LEU A 253 -13.25 12.19 2.28
CA LEU A 253 -14.64 11.82 2.50
C LEU A 253 -15.58 12.46 1.48
N PHE A 254 -15.40 13.74 1.16
CA PHE A 254 -16.14 14.45 0.12
C PHE A 254 -15.99 13.74 -1.22
N LYS A 255 -14.76 13.38 -1.61
CA LYS A 255 -14.50 12.63 -2.85
C LYS A 255 -15.09 11.23 -2.85
N LEU A 256 -15.08 10.53 -1.71
CA LEU A 256 -15.74 9.24 -1.57
C LEU A 256 -17.27 9.36 -1.75
N LEU A 257 -17.88 10.37 -1.14
CA LEU A 257 -19.32 10.66 -1.28
C LEU A 257 -19.69 10.99 -2.73
N THR A 258 -18.86 11.75 -3.45
CA THR A 258 -19.06 12.03 -4.88
C THR A 258 -18.92 10.78 -5.74
N LEU A 259 -17.96 9.89 -5.44
CA LEU A 259 -17.69 8.69 -6.21
C LEU A 259 -18.77 7.61 -6.07
N VAL A 260 -19.29 7.43 -4.85
CA VAL A 260 -20.20 6.32 -4.50
C VAL A 260 -21.66 6.77 -4.47
N GLY A 261 -21.91 8.04 -4.15
CA GLY A 261 -23.23 8.57 -3.88
C GLY A 261 -23.51 8.67 -2.37
N THR A 262 -24.16 9.76 -1.98
CA THR A 262 -24.48 10.07 -0.57
C THR A 262 -25.46 9.07 0.03
N GLU A 263 -26.44 8.59 -0.74
CA GLU A 263 -27.47 7.64 -0.29
C GLU A 263 -26.87 6.29 0.12
N VAL A 264 -25.94 5.74 -0.67
CA VAL A 264 -25.29 4.46 -0.38
C VAL A 264 -24.46 4.54 0.89
N ILE A 265 -23.76 5.65 1.10
CA ILE A 265 -22.96 5.88 2.31
C ILE A 265 -23.85 6.06 3.54
N TYR A 266 -24.98 6.76 3.41
CA TYR A 266 -25.93 6.92 4.52
C TYR A 266 -26.59 5.60 4.91
N ASN A 267 -27.00 4.78 3.94
CA ASN A 267 -27.52 3.44 4.22
C ASN A 267 -26.46 2.56 4.92
N THR A 268 -25.19 2.68 4.52
CA THR A 268 -24.10 1.95 5.19
C THR A 268 -23.88 2.45 6.62
N LEU A 269 -23.98 3.75 6.87
CA LEU A 269 -23.86 4.33 8.21
C LEU A 269 -24.96 3.85 9.16
N ASP A 270 -26.21 3.77 8.69
CA ASP A 270 -27.35 3.36 9.49
C ASP A 270 -27.26 1.86 9.88
N ASN A 271 -26.57 1.06 9.06
CA ASN A 271 -26.30 -0.35 9.33
C ASN A 271 -25.18 -0.57 10.36
N ILE A 272 -24.36 0.44 10.68
CA ILE A 272 -23.28 0.31 11.67
C ILE A 272 -23.74 0.86 13.02
N SER A 273 -24.13 -0.04 13.92
CA SER A 273 -24.72 0.26 15.24
C SER A 273 -23.93 1.24 16.11
N ASP A 274 -22.59 1.17 16.05
CA ASP A 274 -21.71 2.00 16.88
C ASP A 274 -21.44 3.40 16.28
N ILE A 275 -21.77 3.60 15.00
CA ILE A 275 -21.40 4.81 14.25
C ILE A 275 -22.62 5.72 14.00
N LYS A 276 -23.83 5.17 13.86
CA LYS A 276 -25.06 5.89 13.51
C LYS A 276 -25.35 7.16 14.34
N ASP A 277 -25.07 7.13 15.64
CA ASP A 277 -25.29 8.25 16.58
C ASP A 277 -24.00 8.98 16.96
N SER A 278 -22.89 8.65 16.31
CA SER A 278 -21.58 9.20 16.65
C SER A 278 -21.36 10.58 16.02
N LYS A 279 -20.40 11.34 16.59
CA LYS A 279 -19.89 12.58 15.98
C LYS A 279 -19.43 12.38 14.52
N THR A 280 -19.02 11.16 14.16
CA THR A 280 -18.66 10.79 12.79
C THR A 280 -19.85 10.79 11.85
N ALA A 281 -21.01 10.26 12.25
CA ALA A 281 -22.22 10.30 11.42
C ALA A 281 -22.67 11.74 11.17
N ILE A 282 -22.63 12.60 12.20
CA ILE A 282 -22.92 14.04 12.05
C ILE A 282 -21.92 14.69 11.10
N PHE A 283 -20.64 14.36 11.26
CA PHE A 283 -19.58 14.87 10.40
C PHE A 283 -19.77 14.46 8.93
N ILE A 284 -20.09 13.18 8.68
CA ILE A 284 -20.33 12.67 7.33
C ILE A 284 -21.59 13.29 6.72
N LYS A 285 -22.69 13.38 7.47
CA LYS A 285 -23.92 14.06 7.03
C LYS A 285 -23.68 15.54 6.69
N LYS A 286 -22.85 16.23 7.47
CA LYS A 286 -22.47 17.63 7.19
C LYS A 286 -21.64 17.76 5.90
N VAL A 287 -20.68 16.87 5.67
CA VAL A 287 -19.89 16.87 4.43
C VAL A 287 -20.75 16.48 3.23
N GLY A 288 -21.67 15.51 3.39
CA GLY A 288 -22.61 15.11 2.35
C GLY A 288 -23.60 16.21 1.97
N ALA A 289 -24.11 17.00 2.92
CA ALA A 289 -24.94 18.16 2.60
C ALA A 289 -24.21 19.15 1.68
N LEU A 290 -22.91 19.38 1.89
CA LEU A 290 -22.08 20.24 1.04
C LEU A 290 -21.87 19.65 -0.37
N THR A 291 -21.88 18.33 -0.54
CA THR A 291 -21.79 17.71 -1.88
C THR A 291 -23.07 17.89 -2.70
N VAL A 292 -24.24 17.90 -2.04
CA VAL A 292 -25.54 18.05 -2.71
C VAL A 292 -25.76 19.48 -3.21
N ASP A 293 -25.26 20.49 -2.48
CA ASP A 293 -25.35 21.89 -2.89
C ASP A 293 -24.43 22.27 -4.06
N VAL A 294 -23.34 21.54 -4.28
CA VAL A 294 -22.41 21.76 -5.42
C VAL A 294 -22.87 21.04 -6.69
N GLY A 295 -23.80 20.08 -6.56
CA GLY A 295 -24.40 19.35 -7.67
C GLY A 295 -25.64 20.00 -8.31
N LYS A 296 -25.92 21.27 -7.98
CA LYS A 296 -26.96 22.10 -8.60
C LYS A 296 -26.37 23.21 -9.46
#